data_AF-A0A4V1BXT1-F1
#
_entry.id   AF-A0A4V1BXT1-F1
#
_cell.length_a   1.000
_cell.length_b   1.000
_cell.length_c   1.000
_cell.angle_alpha   90.00
_cell.angle_beta   90.00
_cell.angle_gamma   90.00
#
_symmetry.space_group_name_H-M   'P 1'
#
loop_
_entity.id
_entity.type
_entity.pdbx_description
1 polymer ?
#
loop_
_entity_poly.entity_id
_entity_poly.type
_entity_poly.pdbx_seq_one_letter_code
_entity_poly.pdbx_strand_id
1 'polypeptide(L)'
;MYIPRPAKLLFTIDDGWNKFLEKYGDSVSSWTSLSVERMLACGTCAMGVRRYCCASSDCSHSRFFCQSCKSKACSSCGFKATEQWLAQQVHILPDCDWQHITFTMPHLLWPFFNNNWPLLNALFRAATRAMLQLARKQGIEIGIFCALHTYGRQLNQHPHVHVSVTRGGLDSKHSVWRKLFFKKKDVEEIWRGAVIRLLRHSYDLINPGLLPGLGHIRDKKHWRRYLRAQYGRYWKVHFAKKNERGMA
;
A
#
# COMPACT_ATOMS: atom_id res chain seq x y z
N MET A 1 19.39 30.27 5.38
CA MET A 1 19.57 29.00 6.14
C MET A 1 18.73 27.93 5.47
N TYR A 2 19.33 26.85 4.96
CA TYR A 2 18.58 25.72 4.38
C TYR A 2 17.92 24.96 5.53
N ILE A 3 16.60 24.93 5.57
CA ILE A 3 15.86 24.10 6.53
C ILE A 3 15.62 22.75 5.85
N PRO A 4 16.22 21.65 6.33
CA PRO A 4 15.95 20.32 5.81
C PRO A 4 14.46 20.04 5.89
N ARG A 5 13.91 19.38 4.87
CA ARG A 5 12.51 18.94 4.93
C ARG A 5 12.31 18.05 6.16
N PRO A 6 11.14 18.09 6.83
CA PRO A 6 10.90 17.32 8.07
C PRO A 6 11.27 15.83 7.95
N ALA A 7 10.98 15.21 6.81
CA ALA A 7 11.34 13.82 6.54
C ALA A 7 12.86 13.58 6.52
N LYS A 8 13.69 14.52 6.05
CA LYS A 8 15.15 14.40 6.12
C LYS A 8 15.64 14.54 7.55
N LEU A 9 15.07 15.50 8.29
CA LEU A 9 15.45 15.78 9.66
C LEU A 9 15.33 14.53 10.54
N LEU A 10 14.29 13.71 10.35
CA LEU A 10 14.11 12.44 11.06
C LEU A 10 15.32 11.51 10.99
N PHE A 11 16.03 11.50 9.85
CA PHE A 11 17.16 10.61 9.61
C PHE A 11 18.51 11.27 9.91
N THR A 12 18.58 12.60 9.96
CA THR A 12 19.83 13.34 10.20
C THR A 12 19.98 13.86 11.61
N ILE A 13 18.88 14.00 12.37
CA ILE A 13 18.94 14.43 13.77
C ILE A 13 19.75 13.43 14.58
N ASP A 14 20.71 13.94 15.37
CA ASP A 14 21.63 13.16 16.19
C ASP A 14 22.32 12.00 15.47
N ASP A 15 22.59 12.16 14.17
CA ASP A 15 23.17 11.10 13.32
C ASP A 15 22.31 9.81 13.27
N GLY A 16 20.99 9.98 13.36
CA GLY A 16 20.05 8.89 13.60
C GLY A 16 20.08 7.77 12.56
N TRP A 17 20.31 8.07 11.28
CA TRP A 17 20.39 7.05 10.24
C TRP A 17 21.61 6.14 10.38
N ASN A 18 22.78 6.71 10.63
CA ASN A 18 24.00 5.92 10.81
C ASN A 18 23.92 5.07 12.08
N LYS A 19 23.48 5.66 13.20
CA LYS A 19 23.22 4.91 14.45
C LYS A 19 22.20 3.78 14.27
N PHE A 20 21.18 3.99 13.45
CA PHE A 20 20.21 2.95 13.12
C PHE A 20 20.87 1.81 12.32
N LEU A 21 21.70 2.14 11.33
CA LEU A 21 22.44 1.16 10.55
C LEU A 21 23.48 0.39 11.38
N GLU A 22 24.17 1.04 12.31
CA GLU A 22 25.09 0.37 13.24
C GLU A 22 24.38 -0.70 14.07
N LYS A 23 23.15 -0.42 14.52
CA LYS A 23 22.39 -1.34 15.38
C LYS A 23 21.61 -2.40 14.61
N TYR A 24 21.10 -2.07 13.43
CA TYR A 24 20.13 -2.91 12.71
C TYR A 24 20.49 -3.16 11.24
N GLY A 25 21.65 -2.70 10.76
CA GLY A 25 22.04 -2.72 9.34
C GLY A 25 21.90 -4.08 8.67
N ASP A 26 22.25 -5.17 9.37
CA ASP A 26 22.14 -6.55 8.86
C ASP A 26 20.69 -6.97 8.55
N SER A 27 19.71 -6.33 9.19
CA SER A 27 18.28 -6.57 8.98
C SER A 27 17.65 -5.66 7.93
N VAL A 28 18.39 -4.65 7.46
CA VAL A 28 17.92 -3.64 6.51
C VAL A 28 18.25 -4.09 5.10
N SER A 29 17.24 -4.20 4.24
CA SER A 29 17.47 -4.53 2.83
C SER A 29 18.27 -3.42 2.13
N SER A 30 19.12 -3.80 1.18
CA SER A 30 19.88 -2.85 0.34
C SER A 30 18.97 -1.81 -0.35
N TRP A 31 17.76 -2.22 -0.74
CA TRP A 31 16.77 -1.32 -1.33
C TRP A 31 16.26 -0.26 -0.36
N THR A 32 16.05 -0.64 0.91
CA THR A 32 15.67 0.30 1.97
C THR A 32 16.77 1.33 2.17
N SER A 33 18.04 0.89 2.31
CA SER A 33 19.18 1.80 2.49
C SER A 33 19.33 2.75 1.31
N LEU A 34 19.31 2.22 0.09
CA LEU A 34 19.37 3.02 -1.14
C LEU A 34 18.24 4.07 -1.19
N SER A 35 17.03 3.70 -0.78
CA SER A 35 15.87 4.59 -0.80
C SER A 35 16.03 5.77 0.16
N VAL A 36 16.55 5.51 1.37
CA VAL A 36 16.81 6.53 2.40
C VAL A 36 17.98 7.42 1.99
N GLU A 37 19.09 6.85 1.56
CA GLU A 37 20.27 7.61 1.13
C GLU A 37 19.97 8.52 -0.07
N ARG A 38 19.24 8.03 -1.07
CA ARG A 38 18.76 8.87 -2.18
C ARG A 38 17.86 10.01 -1.70
N MET A 39 16.98 9.75 -0.73
CA MET A 39 16.15 10.79 -0.13
C MET A 39 17.03 11.85 0.55
N LEU A 40 18.03 11.45 1.33
CA LEU A 40 18.96 12.35 2.02
C LEU A 40 19.75 13.21 1.02
N ALA A 41 20.29 12.60 -0.04
CA ALA A 41 21.02 13.28 -1.11
C ALA A 41 20.14 14.20 -1.98
N CYS A 42 18.83 13.98 -2.02
CA CYS A 42 17.90 14.70 -2.90
C CYS A 42 18.01 16.22 -2.80
N GLY A 43 18.27 16.92 -3.92
CA GLY A 43 18.38 18.37 -3.94
C GLY A 43 19.68 18.91 -3.34
N THR A 44 20.70 18.07 -3.18
CA THR A 44 22.08 18.47 -2.89
C THR A 44 22.97 18.23 -4.12
N CYS A 45 24.19 18.76 -4.11
CA CYS A 45 25.14 18.57 -5.20
C CYS A 45 25.50 17.09 -5.45
N ALA A 46 25.30 16.21 -4.45
CA ALA A 46 25.53 14.77 -4.59
C ALA A 46 24.63 14.11 -5.65
N MET A 47 23.49 14.72 -6.01
CA MET A 47 22.62 14.23 -7.09
C MET A 47 23.01 14.79 -8.48
N GLY A 48 24.05 15.61 -8.55
CA GLY A 48 24.40 16.40 -9.72
C GLY A 48 23.71 17.76 -9.76
N VAL A 49 24.27 18.67 -10.56
CA VAL A 49 23.86 20.08 -10.63
C VAL A 49 23.67 20.50 -12.09
N ARG A 50 22.60 21.24 -12.38
CA ARG A 50 22.43 21.97 -13.65
C ARG A 50 22.68 23.45 -13.42
N ARG A 51 23.52 24.04 -14.25
CA ARG A 51 23.73 25.49 -14.30
C ARG A 51 22.88 26.06 -15.44
N TYR A 52 22.01 27.00 -15.12
CA TYR A 52 21.28 27.81 -16.08
C TYR A 52 21.96 29.17 -16.14
N CYS A 53 22.35 29.59 -17.34
CA CYS A 53 22.97 30.89 -17.58
C CYS A 53 22.00 31.76 -18.38
N CYS A 54 22.11 33.07 -18.24
CA CYS A 54 21.47 33.98 -19.18
C CYS A 54 21.96 33.69 -20.61
N ALA A 55 21.07 33.82 -21.60
CA ALA A 55 21.42 33.59 -23.00
C ALA A 55 22.27 34.73 -23.60
N SER A 56 22.25 35.91 -22.98
CA SER A 56 23.10 37.04 -23.39
C SER A 56 24.55 36.80 -22.97
N SER A 57 25.48 37.02 -23.91
CA SER A 57 26.93 36.87 -23.71
C SER A 57 27.49 37.76 -22.60
N ASP A 58 26.85 38.90 -22.35
CA ASP A 58 27.37 39.95 -21.47
C ASP A 58 26.78 39.86 -20.05
N CYS A 59 25.90 38.87 -19.83
CA CYS A 59 25.21 38.67 -18.57
C CYS A 59 25.80 37.49 -17.80
N SER A 60 26.47 37.75 -16.68
CA SER A 60 27.09 36.74 -15.81
C SER A 60 26.11 36.00 -14.90
N HIS A 61 24.82 36.35 -14.94
CA HIS A 61 23.80 35.73 -14.09
C HIS A 61 23.68 34.23 -14.36
N SER A 62 23.85 33.45 -13.30
CA SER A 62 23.63 32.00 -13.33
C SER A 62 22.85 31.52 -12.11
N ARG A 63 22.12 30.42 -12.30
CA ARG A 63 21.42 29.71 -11.25
C ARG A 63 21.79 28.23 -11.29
N PHE A 64 22.10 27.67 -10.13
CA PHE A 64 22.42 26.26 -9.98
C PHE A 64 21.25 25.53 -9.36
N PHE A 65 20.85 24.42 -9.98
CA PHE A 65 19.77 23.57 -9.49
C PHE A 65 20.31 22.17 -9.26
N CYS A 66 20.24 21.72 -8.00
CA CYS A 66 20.57 20.36 -7.62
C CYS A 66 19.45 19.40 -8.05
N GLN A 67 19.82 18.22 -8.54
CA GLN A 67 18.85 17.28 -9.09
C GLN A 67 18.02 16.59 -8.02
N SER A 68 16.81 16.22 -8.42
CA SER A 68 15.89 15.44 -7.60
C SER A 68 16.26 13.96 -7.63
N CYS A 69 16.11 13.25 -6.51
CA CYS A 69 16.45 11.83 -6.42
C CYS A 69 15.48 10.88 -7.14
N LYS A 70 14.27 11.33 -7.51
CA LYS A 70 13.19 10.52 -8.10
C LYS A 70 12.80 9.27 -7.29
N SER A 71 13.21 9.18 -6.03
CA SER A 71 12.88 8.06 -5.14
C SER A 71 11.45 8.21 -4.61
N LYS A 72 10.73 7.08 -4.53
CA LYS A 72 9.40 7.00 -3.91
C LYS A 72 9.45 7.28 -2.39
N ALA A 73 10.57 7.00 -1.74
CA ALA A 73 10.76 7.28 -0.31
C ALA A 73 10.95 8.77 0.01
N CYS A 74 11.28 9.59 -1.00
CA CYS A 74 11.44 11.02 -0.79
C CYS A 74 10.08 11.71 -0.74
N SER A 75 9.77 12.39 0.36
CA SER A 75 8.51 13.10 0.57
C SER A 75 8.16 14.18 -0.46
N SER A 76 9.12 14.62 -1.28
CA SER A 76 8.87 15.55 -2.38
C SER A 76 8.84 14.87 -3.74
N CYS A 77 9.82 14.01 -4.05
CA CYS A 77 9.86 13.34 -5.34
C CYS A 77 8.76 12.28 -5.44
N GLY A 78 8.58 11.49 -4.39
CA GLY A 78 7.50 10.51 -4.28
C GLY A 78 6.13 11.18 -4.35
N PHE A 79 5.92 12.26 -3.58
CA PHE A 79 4.68 13.02 -3.65
C PHE A 79 4.38 13.56 -5.05
N LYS A 80 5.37 14.20 -5.70
CA LYS A 80 5.18 14.71 -7.07
C LYS A 80 4.87 13.59 -8.07
N ALA A 81 5.52 12.44 -7.94
CA ALA A 81 5.25 11.28 -8.78
C ALA A 81 3.84 10.72 -8.54
N THR A 82 3.39 10.67 -7.28
CA THR A 82 2.02 10.29 -6.92
C THR A 82 1.00 11.23 -7.52
N GLU A 83 1.20 12.55 -7.41
CA GLU A 83 0.31 13.56 -8.01
C GLU A 83 0.21 13.43 -9.54
N GLN A 84 1.34 13.23 -10.21
CA GLN A 84 1.36 13.01 -11.66
C GLN A 84 0.62 11.74 -12.07
N TRP A 85 0.81 10.66 -11.31
CA TRP A 85 0.12 9.40 -11.55
C TRP A 85 -1.39 9.53 -11.27
N LEU A 86 -1.78 10.22 -10.20
CA LEU A 86 -3.19 10.50 -9.87
C LEU A 86 -3.88 11.27 -10.99
N ALA A 87 -3.25 12.33 -11.50
CA ALA A 87 -3.79 13.10 -12.62
C ALA A 87 -4.09 12.20 -13.83
N GLN A 88 -3.18 11.27 -14.17
CA GLN A 88 -3.41 10.31 -15.24
C GLN A 88 -4.57 9.35 -14.93
N GLN A 89 -4.69 8.87 -13.69
CA GLN A 89 -5.77 7.94 -13.32
C GLN A 89 -7.15 8.61 -13.37
N VAL A 90 -7.26 9.86 -12.90
CA VAL A 90 -8.53 10.61 -12.93
C VAL A 90 -9.07 10.74 -14.36
N HIS A 91 -8.20 10.85 -15.36
CA HIS A 91 -8.61 10.90 -16.77
C HIS A 91 -9.06 9.55 -17.35
N ILE A 92 -8.67 8.42 -16.74
CA ILE A 92 -8.97 7.07 -17.24
C ILE A 92 -10.19 6.47 -16.51
N LEU A 93 -10.38 6.84 -15.25
CA LEU A 93 -11.44 6.27 -14.42
C LEU A 93 -12.83 6.79 -14.84
N PRO A 94 -13.86 5.92 -14.86
CA PRO A 94 -15.20 6.33 -15.23
C PRO A 94 -15.78 7.33 -14.22
N ASP A 95 -16.43 8.38 -14.74
CA ASP A 95 -17.20 9.34 -13.95
C ASP A 95 -18.47 8.68 -13.41
N CYS A 96 -18.37 8.17 -12.18
CA CYS A 96 -19.44 7.45 -11.50
C CYS A 96 -19.28 7.49 -9.98
N ASP A 97 -20.30 7.02 -9.25
CA ASP A 97 -20.19 6.85 -7.81
C ASP A 97 -19.19 5.71 -7.47
N TRP A 98 -18.28 5.97 -6.54
CA TRP A 98 -17.35 4.99 -5.99
C TRP A 98 -17.67 4.67 -4.52
N GLN A 99 -17.41 3.44 -4.10
CA GLN A 99 -17.42 3.02 -2.70
C GLN A 99 -16.00 2.71 -2.27
N HIS A 100 -15.51 3.42 -1.27
CA HIS A 100 -14.24 3.10 -0.63
C HIS A 100 -14.46 2.12 0.53
N ILE A 101 -13.69 1.03 0.52
CA ILE A 101 -13.78 -0.09 1.44
C ILE A 101 -12.38 -0.36 2.00
N THR A 102 -12.24 -0.43 3.32
CA THR A 102 -11.00 -0.87 3.97
C THR A 102 -11.17 -2.30 4.46
N PHE A 103 -10.44 -3.20 3.84
CA PHE A 103 -10.32 -4.59 4.25
C PHE A 103 -9.25 -4.74 5.33
N THR A 104 -9.68 -5.20 6.51
CA THR A 104 -8.78 -5.51 7.63
C THR A 104 -8.95 -6.96 8.06
N MET A 105 -8.06 -7.44 8.92
CA MET A 105 -8.10 -8.81 9.44
C MET A 105 -7.75 -8.82 10.94
N PRO A 106 -8.10 -9.88 11.68
CA PRO A 106 -7.70 -10.02 13.09
C PRO A 106 -6.19 -9.85 13.28
N HIS A 107 -5.78 -9.16 14.35
CA HIS A 107 -4.37 -8.86 14.62
C HIS A 107 -3.47 -10.09 14.75
N LEU A 108 -4.05 -11.20 15.20
CA LEU A 108 -3.40 -12.52 15.26
C LEU A 108 -2.97 -13.07 13.89
N LEU A 109 -3.44 -12.48 12.79
CA LEU A 109 -3.02 -12.84 11.43
C LEU A 109 -1.91 -11.93 10.88
N TRP A 110 -1.71 -10.75 11.44
CA TRP A 110 -0.74 -9.77 10.91
C TRP A 110 0.70 -10.28 10.87
N PRO A 111 1.21 -11.05 11.87
CA PRO A 111 2.59 -11.52 11.85
C PRO A 111 2.97 -12.34 10.60
N PHE A 112 2.02 -13.05 9.99
CA PHE A 112 2.29 -13.86 8.80
C PHE A 112 2.57 -13.03 7.54
N PHE A 113 2.18 -11.77 7.54
CA PHE A 113 2.38 -10.84 6.42
C PHE A 113 3.62 -9.96 6.61
N ASN A 114 4.25 -9.98 7.79
CA ASN A 114 5.38 -9.13 8.08
C ASN A 114 6.55 -9.44 7.14
N ASN A 115 7.00 -8.43 6.39
CA ASN A 115 8.05 -8.54 5.35
C ASN A 115 7.84 -9.66 4.32
N ASN A 116 6.63 -10.26 4.26
CA ASN A 116 6.29 -11.33 3.33
C ASN A 116 5.63 -10.72 2.09
N TRP A 117 6.45 -10.10 1.23
CA TRP A 117 5.99 -9.43 0.01
C TRP A 117 5.14 -10.31 -0.92
N PRO A 118 5.45 -11.61 -1.13
CA PRO A 118 4.56 -12.50 -1.88
C PRO A 118 3.15 -12.59 -1.29
N LEU A 119 3.04 -12.72 0.03
CA LEU A 119 1.76 -12.84 0.72
C LEU A 119 1.01 -11.50 0.75
N LEU A 120 1.72 -10.38 0.95
CA LEU A 120 1.19 -9.03 0.84
C LEU A 120 0.64 -8.74 -0.56
N ASN A 121 1.37 -9.13 -1.61
CA ASN A 121 0.91 -9.01 -2.99
C ASN A 121 -0.33 -9.88 -3.27
N ALA A 122 -0.43 -11.04 -2.62
CA ALA A 122 -1.60 -11.90 -2.74
C ALA A 122 -2.87 -11.30 -2.09
N LEU A 123 -2.74 -10.37 -1.13
CA LEU A 123 -3.90 -9.67 -0.56
C LEU A 123 -4.65 -8.83 -1.60
N PHE A 124 -3.94 -8.21 -2.55
CA PHE A 124 -4.59 -7.51 -3.66
C PHE A 124 -5.51 -8.45 -4.45
N ARG A 125 -5.01 -9.64 -4.78
CA ARG A 125 -5.79 -10.66 -5.50
C ARG A 125 -6.97 -11.16 -4.67
N ALA A 126 -6.79 -11.33 -3.37
CA ALA A 126 -7.88 -11.71 -2.47
C ALA A 126 -8.99 -10.64 -2.43
N ALA A 127 -8.60 -9.37 -2.31
CA ALA A 127 -9.52 -8.24 -2.25
C ALA A 127 -10.28 -8.05 -3.56
N THR A 128 -9.58 -8.03 -4.71
CA THR A 128 -10.24 -7.82 -6.01
C THR A 128 -11.14 -8.98 -6.39
N ARG A 129 -10.71 -10.23 -6.17
CA ARG A 129 -11.56 -11.41 -6.43
C ARG A 129 -12.83 -11.40 -5.59
N ALA A 130 -12.77 -10.94 -4.34
CA ALA A 130 -13.95 -10.85 -3.49
C ALA A 130 -15.02 -9.93 -4.10
N MET A 131 -14.60 -8.76 -4.58
CA MET A 131 -15.50 -7.77 -5.20
C MET A 131 -16.02 -8.24 -6.56
N LEU A 132 -15.14 -8.79 -7.40
CA LEU A 132 -15.52 -9.33 -8.70
C LEU A 132 -16.50 -10.51 -8.57
N GLN A 133 -16.32 -11.37 -7.56
CA GLN A 133 -17.25 -12.48 -7.33
C GLN A 133 -18.66 -12.00 -6.99
N LEU A 134 -18.79 -10.92 -6.21
CA LEU A 134 -20.09 -10.32 -5.88
C LEU A 134 -20.73 -9.64 -7.09
N ALA A 135 -19.95 -8.92 -7.90
CA ALA A 135 -20.45 -8.24 -9.09
C ALA A 135 -20.89 -9.24 -10.18
N ARG A 136 -20.13 -10.33 -10.38
CA ARG A 136 -20.48 -11.41 -11.32
C ARG A 136 -21.81 -12.08 -11.01
N LYS A 137 -22.16 -12.24 -9.73
CA LYS A 137 -23.49 -12.75 -9.34
C LYS A 137 -24.65 -11.87 -9.84
N GLN A 138 -24.37 -10.62 -10.16
CA GLN A 138 -25.35 -9.66 -10.68
C GLN A 138 -25.18 -9.39 -12.19
N GLY A 139 -24.21 -10.04 -12.85
CA GLY A 139 -23.92 -9.85 -14.27
C GLY A 139 -23.26 -8.51 -14.60
N ILE A 140 -22.60 -7.86 -13.62
CA ILE A 140 -22.06 -6.51 -13.78
C ILE A 140 -20.52 -6.54 -13.77
N GLU A 141 -19.91 -5.88 -14.74
CA GLU A 141 -18.47 -5.61 -14.80
C GLU A 141 -18.15 -4.28 -14.10
N ILE A 142 -17.31 -4.35 -13.06
CA ILE A 142 -17.00 -3.21 -12.17
C ILE A 142 -15.56 -2.73 -12.34
N GLY A 143 -15.33 -1.46 -12.09
CA GLY A 143 -13.98 -0.90 -11.90
C GLY A 143 -13.51 -1.09 -10.45
N ILE A 144 -12.24 -1.44 -10.28
CA ILE A 144 -11.62 -1.61 -8.96
C ILE A 144 -10.23 -0.97 -8.95
N PHE A 145 -9.97 -0.18 -7.92
CA PHE A 145 -8.66 0.34 -7.56
C PHE A 145 -8.28 -0.11 -6.15
N CYS A 146 -7.06 -0.59 -5.94
CA CYS A 146 -6.60 -1.09 -4.65
C CYS A 146 -5.26 -0.48 -4.23
N ALA A 147 -5.12 -0.20 -2.93
CA ALA A 147 -3.86 0.17 -2.29
C ALA A 147 -3.64 -0.68 -1.03
N LEU A 148 -2.42 -1.18 -0.85
CA LEU A 148 -2.02 -1.94 0.33
C LEU A 148 -1.26 -1.02 1.29
N HIS A 149 -1.64 -1.04 2.56
CA HIS A 149 -0.89 -0.45 3.64
C HIS A 149 -0.43 -1.55 4.59
N THR A 150 0.83 -1.49 5.03
CA THR A 150 1.43 -2.47 5.95
C THR A 150 1.44 -1.99 7.41
N TYR A 151 1.27 -0.69 7.64
CA TYR A 151 1.32 -0.06 8.95
C TYR A 151 0.09 0.82 9.21
N GLY A 152 -0.28 0.93 10.48
CA GLY A 152 -1.29 1.87 10.95
C GLY A 152 -0.71 3.25 11.24
N ARG A 153 -1.57 4.19 11.64
CA ARG A 153 -1.18 5.57 11.98
C ARG A 153 -0.14 5.65 13.11
N GLN A 154 -0.14 4.68 14.03
CA GLN A 154 0.81 4.59 15.14
C GLN A 154 2.10 3.84 14.75
N LEU A 155 2.32 3.59 13.46
CA LEU A 155 3.46 2.81 12.94
C LEU A 155 3.52 1.37 13.49
N ASN A 156 2.41 0.87 14.03
CA ASN A 156 2.24 -0.52 14.37
C ASN A 156 1.91 -1.33 13.10
N GLN A 157 2.38 -2.58 13.03
CA GLN A 157 2.02 -3.47 11.93
C GLN A 157 0.51 -3.60 11.86
N HIS A 158 -0.04 -3.33 10.68
CA HIS A 158 -1.47 -3.40 10.41
C HIS A 158 -1.66 -3.57 8.91
N PRO A 159 -1.40 -4.76 8.33
CA PRO A 159 -1.65 -5.02 6.92
C PRO A 159 -3.15 -4.88 6.62
N HIS A 160 -3.51 -3.93 5.76
CA HIS A 160 -4.87 -3.68 5.31
C HIS A 160 -4.89 -3.22 3.85
N VAL A 161 -5.98 -3.55 3.15
CA VAL A 161 -6.16 -3.16 1.75
C VAL A 161 -7.29 -2.15 1.65
N HIS A 162 -6.98 -0.98 1.12
CA HIS A 162 -7.96 -0.02 0.66
C HIS A 162 -8.43 -0.42 -0.74
N VAL A 163 -9.74 -0.45 -0.94
CA VAL A 163 -10.38 -0.79 -2.21
C VAL A 163 -11.38 0.29 -2.53
N SER A 164 -11.18 0.98 -3.64
CA SER A 164 -12.20 1.81 -4.27
C SER A 164 -12.85 1.01 -5.39
N VAL A 165 -14.15 0.78 -5.29
CA VAL A 165 -14.93 0.02 -6.28
C VAL A 165 -16.05 0.89 -6.85
N THR A 166 -16.35 0.77 -8.13
CA THR A 166 -17.49 1.46 -8.74
C THR A 166 -18.81 0.96 -8.14
N ARG A 167 -19.76 1.87 -7.84
CA ARG A 167 -21.13 1.54 -7.39
C ARG A 167 -22.07 1.26 -8.56
N GLY A 168 -21.51 0.67 -9.60
CA GLY A 168 -22.15 0.33 -10.84
C GLY A 168 -21.13 -0.16 -11.85
N GLY A 169 -21.61 -0.52 -13.03
CA GLY A 169 -20.77 -1.12 -14.04
C GLY A 169 -21.57 -1.51 -15.28
N LEU A 170 -20.89 -2.03 -16.30
CA LEU A 170 -21.54 -2.48 -17.52
C LEU A 170 -22.17 -3.85 -17.30
N ASP A 171 -23.44 -3.99 -17.69
CA ASP A 171 -24.10 -5.29 -17.74
C ASP A 171 -23.49 -6.18 -18.83
N SER A 172 -23.22 -7.44 -18.50
CA SER A 172 -22.52 -8.36 -19.39
C SER A 172 -23.27 -8.72 -20.68
N LYS A 173 -24.59 -8.46 -20.76
CA LYS A 173 -25.39 -8.82 -21.93
C LYS A 173 -25.58 -7.66 -22.90
N HIS A 174 -25.74 -6.45 -22.38
CA HIS A 174 -26.16 -5.30 -23.17
C HIS A 174 -25.18 -4.13 -23.12
N SER A 175 -24.09 -4.24 -22.33
CA SER A 175 -23.13 -3.16 -22.11
C SER A 175 -23.78 -1.85 -21.64
N VAL A 176 -24.89 -1.96 -20.92
CA VAL A 176 -25.61 -0.83 -20.33
C VAL A 176 -25.16 -0.66 -18.89
N TRP A 177 -24.94 0.58 -18.46
CA TRP A 177 -24.57 0.88 -17.09
C TRP A 177 -25.71 0.53 -16.11
N ARG A 178 -25.40 -0.27 -15.09
CA ARG A 178 -26.31 -0.64 -14.00
C ARG A 178 -25.71 -0.32 -12.65
N LYS A 179 -26.52 0.22 -11.74
CA LYS A 179 -26.12 0.49 -10.36
C LYS A 179 -25.92 -0.81 -9.60
N LEU A 180 -24.92 -0.84 -8.73
CA LEU A 180 -24.55 -1.98 -7.91
C LEU A 180 -24.38 -1.54 -6.45
N PHE A 181 -24.87 -2.35 -5.53
CA PHE A 181 -24.68 -2.15 -4.10
C PHE A 181 -24.00 -3.36 -3.46
N PHE A 182 -22.98 -3.09 -2.63
CA PHE A 182 -22.28 -4.11 -1.87
C PHE A 182 -22.77 -4.13 -0.43
N LYS A 183 -23.35 -5.25 -0.02
CA LYS A 183 -23.72 -5.46 1.38
C LYS A 183 -22.46 -5.72 2.20
N LYS A 184 -22.28 -4.96 3.27
CA LYS A 184 -21.11 -5.06 4.16
C LYS A 184 -20.85 -6.48 4.66
N LYS A 185 -21.90 -7.19 5.06
CA LYS A 185 -21.82 -8.57 5.58
C LYS A 185 -21.31 -9.56 4.53
N ASP A 186 -21.85 -9.50 3.31
CA ASP A 186 -21.44 -10.38 2.21
C ASP A 186 -19.97 -10.13 1.81
N VAL A 187 -19.57 -8.86 1.78
CA VAL A 187 -18.18 -8.45 1.51
C VAL A 187 -17.23 -8.94 2.60
N GLU A 188 -17.61 -8.80 3.87
CA GLU A 188 -16.83 -9.28 5.01
C GLU A 188 -16.65 -10.80 4.98
N GLU A 189 -17.72 -11.56 4.69
CA GLU A 189 -17.69 -13.02 4.64
C GLU A 189 -16.74 -13.53 3.55
N ILE A 190 -16.83 -12.96 2.34
CA ILE A 190 -15.95 -13.36 1.23
C ILE A 190 -14.51 -12.96 1.51
N TRP A 191 -14.26 -11.75 2.04
CA TRP A 191 -12.93 -11.31 2.42
C TRP A 191 -12.29 -12.24 3.46
N ARG A 192 -13.03 -12.55 4.52
CA ARG A 192 -12.64 -13.49 5.57
C ARG A 192 -12.27 -14.85 4.97
N GLY A 193 -13.11 -15.40 4.10
CA GLY A 193 -12.84 -16.65 3.40
C GLY A 193 -11.59 -16.60 2.52
N ALA A 194 -11.38 -15.49 1.81
CA ALA A 194 -10.25 -15.29 0.92
C ALA A 194 -8.91 -15.25 1.67
N VAL A 195 -8.82 -14.48 2.77
CA VAL A 195 -7.60 -14.40 3.60
C VAL A 195 -7.29 -15.74 4.25
N ILE A 196 -8.28 -16.42 4.83
CA ILE A 196 -8.07 -17.72 5.48
C ILE A 196 -7.64 -18.78 4.46
N ARG A 197 -8.19 -18.77 3.24
CA ARG A 197 -7.76 -19.67 2.16
C ARG A 197 -6.33 -19.36 1.71
N LEU A 198 -5.98 -18.09 1.54
CA LEU A 198 -4.62 -17.65 1.20
C LEU A 198 -3.60 -18.19 2.22
N LEU A 199 -3.85 -17.95 3.50
CA LEU A 199 -2.98 -18.40 4.58
C LEU A 199 -2.90 -19.93 4.65
N ARG A 200 -4.01 -20.64 4.42
CA ARG A 200 -4.03 -22.11 4.40
C ARG A 200 -3.12 -22.69 3.32
N HIS A 201 -3.08 -22.08 2.14
CA HIS A 201 -2.23 -22.51 1.03
C HIS A 201 -0.78 -22.02 1.13
N SER A 202 -0.48 -21.14 2.08
CA SER A 202 0.85 -20.53 2.24
C SER A 202 1.63 -21.11 3.42
N TYR A 203 1.23 -22.26 3.98
CA TYR A 203 1.88 -22.85 5.15
C TYR A 203 3.39 -23.05 4.94
N ASP A 204 3.76 -23.67 3.82
CA ASP A 204 5.17 -24.00 3.54
C ASP A 204 6.02 -22.74 3.29
N LEU A 205 5.42 -21.68 2.72
CA LEU A 205 6.05 -20.37 2.56
C LEU A 205 6.23 -19.63 3.89
N ILE A 206 5.23 -19.69 4.77
CA ILE A 206 5.20 -18.93 6.02
C ILE A 206 6.06 -19.61 7.09
N ASN A 207 6.03 -20.95 7.13
CA ASN A 207 6.59 -21.77 8.20
C ASN A 207 6.26 -21.20 9.60
N PRO A 208 4.97 -21.17 10.00
CA PRO A 208 4.50 -20.38 11.13
C PRO A 208 5.13 -20.76 12.47
N GLY A 209 5.61 -22.00 12.61
CA GLY A 209 6.30 -22.46 13.83
C GLY A 209 7.66 -21.79 14.07
N LEU A 210 8.29 -21.22 13.03
CA LEU A 210 9.54 -20.46 13.15
C LEU A 210 9.32 -19.00 13.54
N LEU A 211 8.08 -18.51 13.49
CA LEU A 211 7.79 -17.12 13.84
C LEU A 211 7.81 -16.93 15.37
N PRO A 212 8.34 -15.80 15.87
CA PRO A 212 8.36 -15.51 17.30
C PRO A 212 6.97 -15.61 17.94
N GLY A 213 6.87 -16.34 19.05
CA GLY A 213 5.61 -16.55 19.78
C GLY A 213 4.63 -17.54 19.14
N LEU A 214 4.97 -18.16 18.00
CA LEU A 214 4.09 -19.06 17.25
C LEU A 214 4.59 -20.51 17.15
N GLY A 215 5.57 -20.90 17.98
CA GLY A 215 6.13 -22.26 18.03
C GLY A 215 5.13 -23.38 18.39
N HIS A 216 3.92 -23.04 18.84
CA HIS A 216 2.83 -24.00 19.03
C HIS A 216 2.20 -24.46 17.70
N ILE A 217 2.44 -23.77 16.58
CA ILE A 217 1.94 -24.13 15.25
C ILE A 217 2.95 -25.05 14.54
N ARG A 218 3.05 -26.29 15.03
CA ARG A 218 4.12 -27.23 14.66
C ARG A 218 3.94 -27.90 13.30
N ASP A 219 2.70 -28.03 12.84
CA ASP A 219 2.36 -28.76 11.61
C ASP A 219 1.13 -28.15 10.91
N LYS A 220 0.78 -28.70 9.74
CA LYS A 220 -0.40 -28.30 8.96
C LYS A 220 -1.73 -28.51 9.72
N LYS A 221 -1.81 -29.45 10.67
CA LYS A 221 -3.01 -29.71 11.48
C LYS A 221 -3.22 -28.58 12.49
N HIS A 222 -2.18 -28.21 13.24
CA HIS A 222 -2.19 -27.08 14.16
C HIS A 222 -2.47 -25.77 13.41
N TRP A 223 -1.90 -25.60 12.22
CA TRP A 223 -2.19 -24.43 11.37
C TRP A 223 -3.67 -24.32 10.98
N ARG A 224 -4.27 -25.42 10.50
CA ARG A 224 -5.70 -25.43 10.15
C ARG A 224 -6.58 -25.13 11.37
N ARG A 225 -6.24 -25.65 12.54
CA ARG A 225 -6.94 -25.35 13.80
C ARG A 225 -6.83 -23.87 14.16
N TYR A 226 -5.63 -23.30 14.08
CA TYR A 226 -5.39 -21.88 14.31
C TYR A 226 -6.23 -21.01 13.37
N LEU A 227 -6.17 -21.27 12.05
CA LEU A 227 -6.94 -20.52 11.06
C LEU A 227 -8.46 -20.67 11.24
N ARG A 228 -8.95 -21.86 11.65
CA ARG A 228 -10.37 -22.06 11.96
C ARG A 228 -10.81 -21.20 13.15
N ALA A 229 -9.98 -21.10 14.19
CA ALA A 229 -10.25 -20.21 15.31
C ALA A 229 -10.28 -18.74 14.86
N GLN A 230 -9.33 -18.31 14.01
CA GLN A 230 -9.32 -16.92 13.50
C GLN A 230 -10.48 -16.62 12.55
N TYR A 231 -10.95 -17.60 11.77
CA TYR A 231 -12.15 -17.48 10.94
C TYR A 231 -13.41 -17.20 11.79
N GLY A 232 -13.51 -17.82 12.96
CA GLY A 232 -14.64 -17.66 13.88
C GLY A 232 -14.67 -16.33 14.64
N ARG A 233 -13.58 -15.55 14.62
CA ARG A 233 -13.54 -14.23 15.26
C ARG A 233 -14.40 -13.20 14.52
N TYR A 234 -14.56 -12.04 15.15
CA TYR A 234 -15.10 -10.86 14.49
C TYR A 234 -14.11 -10.31 13.47
N TRP A 235 -14.59 -9.99 12.27
CA TRP A 235 -13.82 -9.35 11.20
C TRP A 235 -14.39 -7.97 10.93
N LYS A 236 -13.51 -6.99 10.74
CA LYS A 236 -13.93 -5.62 10.46
C LYS A 236 -13.63 -5.29 9.00
N VAL A 237 -14.67 -4.92 8.27
CA VAL A 237 -14.55 -4.20 7.01
C VAL A 237 -15.15 -2.82 7.21
N HIS A 238 -14.47 -1.77 6.77
CA HIS A 238 -14.98 -0.40 6.87
C HIS A 238 -15.47 0.06 5.50
N PHE A 239 -16.70 0.55 5.43
CA PHE A 239 -17.22 1.23 4.26
C PHE A 239 -17.21 2.72 4.59
N ALA A 240 -16.43 3.50 3.84
CA ALA A 240 -16.44 4.93 4.01
C ALA A 240 -17.83 5.49 3.64
N LYS A 241 -18.25 6.53 4.37
CA LYS A 241 -19.43 7.31 3.99
C LYS A 241 -19.11 8.09 2.71
N LYS A 242 -20.14 8.50 1.98
CA LYS A 242 -19.97 9.39 0.83
C LYS A 242 -19.47 10.74 1.35
N ASN A 243 -18.31 11.17 0.87
CA ASN A 243 -17.77 12.51 1.13
C ASN A 243 -18.10 13.35 -0.11
N GLU A 244 -18.42 14.64 0.04
CA GLU A 244 -18.70 15.55 -1.09
C GLU A 244 -17.51 15.71 -2.05
N ARG A 245 -16.30 15.37 -1.58
CA ARG A 245 -15.09 15.27 -2.40
C ARG A 245 -14.88 13.81 -2.78
N GLY A 246 -15.15 13.47 -4.03
CA GLY A 246 -15.24 12.10 -4.56
C GLY A 246 -13.98 11.24 -4.58
N MET A 247 -12.99 11.46 -3.71
CA MET A 247 -11.89 10.53 -3.45
C MET A 247 -11.52 10.59 -1.96
N ALA A 248 -11.20 9.42 -1.40
CA ALA A 248 -10.97 9.15 0.02
C ALA A 248 -10.08 10.18 0.73
#